data_AF-A0A8S8XL30-F1
#
_entry.id   AF-A0A8S8XL30-F1
#
_cell.length_a   1.000
_cell.length_b   1.000
_cell.length_c   1.000
_cell.angle_alpha   90.00
_cell.angle_beta   90.00
_cell.angle_gamma   90.00
#
_symmetry.space_group_name_H-M   'P 1'
#
loop_
_entity.id
_entity.type
_entity.pdbx_description
1 polymer ?
#
loop_
_entity_poly.entity_id
_entity_poly.type
_entity_poly.pdbx_seq_one_letter_code
_entity_poly.pdbx_strand_id
1 'polypeptide(L)'
;MTAPSKATEDPALILCAVWRQDREQLEALLRETNKRERAMFDATPEHAGEAKRLFLDAAKLSDAQGDKVEGLAQGIFRIKAKSLAGAIAKLTVALRQTEPSPRTDQEPWSYLRNVEADFERLQAEAANGTETPDKSNA
;
A
#
# COMPACT_ATOMS: atom_id res chain seq x y z
N MET A 1 -18.06 -24.15 15.87
CA MET A 1 -16.95 -23.30 16.37
C MET A 1 -15.84 -23.35 15.34
N THR A 2 -15.83 -22.38 14.44
CA THR A 2 -14.87 -22.25 13.33
C THR A 2 -13.54 -21.77 13.91
N ALA A 3 -12.44 -22.49 13.65
CA ALA A 3 -11.11 -22.06 14.08
C ALA A 3 -10.82 -20.63 13.55
N PRO A 4 -10.22 -19.73 14.35
CA PRO A 4 -9.82 -18.43 13.85
C PRO A 4 -8.85 -18.64 12.69
N SER A 5 -9.25 -18.16 11.51
CA SER A 5 -8.46 -18.30 10.29
C SER A 5 -7.08 -17.66 10.48
N LYS A 6 -6.02 -18.40 10.16
CA LYS A 6 -4.62 -17.93 10.08
C LYS A 6 -4.47 -16.62 9.28
N ALA A 7 -5.46 -16.26 8.46
CA ALA A 7 -5.52 -15.00 7.72
C ALA A 7 -5.45 -13.74 8.62
N THR A 8 -5.96 -13.79 9.86
CA THR A 8 -5.96 -12.63 10.77
C THR A 8 -4.57 -12.32 11.36
N GLU A 9 -3.59 -13.20 11.19
CA GLU A 9 -2.21 -13.04 11.69
C GLU A 9 -1.19 -12.70 10.59
N ASP A 10 -1.62 -12.53 9.34
CA ASP A 10 -0.70 -12.20 8.25
C ASP A 10 -0.24 -10.73 8.37
N PRO A 11 1.06 -10.46 8.63
CA PRO A 11 1.53 -9.10 8.80
C PRO A 11 1.35 -8.25 7.53
N ALA A 12 1.42 -8.85 6.35
CA ALA A 12 1.18 -8.12 5.10
C ALA A 12 -0.27 -7.62 5.00
N LEU A 13 -1.23 -8.41 5.49
CA LEU A 13 -2.63 -8.01 5.54
C LEU A 13 -2.87 -6.88 6.56
N ILE A 14 -2.26 -6.99 7.74
CA ILE A 14 -2.35 -5.96 8.80
C ILE A 14 -1.76 -4.63 8.31
N LEU A 15 -0.54 -4.63 7.77
CA LEU A 15 0.07 -3.41 7.25
C LEU A 15 -0.71 -2.82 6.06
N CYS A 16 -1.31 -3.67 5.20
CA CYS A 16 -2.16 -3.19 4.11
C CYS A 16 -3.43 -2.47 4.62
N ALA A 17 -3.98 -2.87 5.76
CA ALA A 17 -5.09 -2.14 6.38
C ALA A 17 -4.66 -0.74 6.83
N VAL A 18 -3.50 -0.61 7.49
CA VAL A 18 -2.93 0.68 7.90
C VAL A 18 -2.64 1.55 6.67
N TRP A 19 -1.97 0.97 5.67
CA TRP A 19 -1.65 1.66 4.42
C TRP A 19 -2.90 2.18 3.71
N ARG A 20 -4.01 1.43 3.68
CA ARG A 20 -5.27 1.89 3.09
C ARG A 20 -5.82 3.13 3.78
N GLN A 21 -5.86 3.13 5.12
CA GLN A 21 -6.31 4.28 5.90
C GLN A 21 -5.43 5.52 5.62
N ASP A 22 -4.11 5.34 5.63
CA ASP A 22 -3.17 6.43 5.36
C ASP A 22 -3.25 6.93 3.91
N ARG A 23 -3.54 6.05 2.94
CA ARG A 23 -3.77 6.39 1.53
C ARG A 23 -5.06 7.22 1.36
N GLU A 24 -6.13 6.84 2.03
CA GLU A 24 -7.40 7.61 2.02
C GLU A 24 -7.21 9.00 2.61
N GLN A 25 -6.43 9.11 3.69
CA GLN A 25 -6.05 10.40 4.28
C GLN A 25 -5.20 11.23 3.31
N LEU A 26 -4.22 10.62 2.64
CA LEU A 26 -3.41 11.30 1.61
C LEU A 26 -4.29 11.85 0.49
N GLU A 27 -5.21 11.05 -0.03
CA GLU A 27 -6.14 11.49 -1.07
C GLU A 27 -7.02 12.66 -0.61
N ALA A 28 -7.44 12.69 0.66
CA ALA A 28 -8.17 13.81 1.22
C ALA A 28 -7.32 15.09 1.31
N LEU A 29 -6.06 14.96 1.75
CA LEU A 29 -5.12 16.07 1.81
C LEU A 29 -4.82 16.61 0.41
N LEU A 30 -4.55 15.74 -0.57
CA LEU A 30 -4.30 16.17 -1.96
C LEU A 30 -5.50 16.92 -2.56
N ARG A 31 -6.73 16.48 -2.27
CA ARG A 31 -7.94 17.24 -2.67
C ARG A 31 -7.98 18.63 -2.06
N GLU A 32 -7.56 18.79 -0.81
CA GLU A 32 -7.50 20.10 -0.16
C GLU A 32 -6.35 20.95 -0.71
N THR A 33 -5.15 20.39 -0.87
CA THR A 33 -4.00 21.06 -1.49
C THR A 33 -4.37 21.59 -2.88
N ASN A 34 -5.04 20.80 -3.73
CA ASN A 34 -5.49 21.23 -5.05
C ASN A 34 -6.53 22.37 -4.99
N LYS A 35 -7.41 22.38 -3.99
CA LYS A 35 -8.35 23.51 -3.79
C LYS A 35 -7.59 24.77 -3.39
N ARG A 36 -6.60 24.66 -2.50
CA ARG A 36 -5.78 25.78 -2.03
C ARG A 36 -4.88 26.31 -3.13
N GLU A 37 -4.37 25.44 -3.99
CA GLU A 37 -3.59 25.83 -5.17
C GLU A 37 -4.43 26.69 -6.11
N ARG A 38 -5.65 26.26 -6.45
CA ARG A 38 -6.57 27.06 -7.27
C ARG A 38 -6.88 28.40 -6.62
N ALA A 39 -7.21 28.40 -5.32
CA ALA A 39 -7.47 29.63 -4.58
C ALA A 39 -6.26 30.58 -4.54
N MET A 40 -5.04 30.05 -4.52
CA MET A 40 -3.81 30.84 -4.61
C MET A 40 -3.65 31.50 -5.99
N PHE A 41 -3.95 30.78 -7.07
CA PHE A 41 -3.91 31.34 -8.42
C PHE A 41 -5.00 32.38 -8.69
N ASP A 42 -6.18 32.21 -8.07
CA ASP A 42 -7.31 33.12 -8.22
C ASP A 42 -7.28 34.30 -7.22
N ALA A 43 -6.29 34.36 -6.33
CA ALA A 43 -6.23 35.36 -5.27
C ALA A 43 -5.96 36.78 -5.81
N THR A 44 -6.66 37.77 -5.25
CA THR A 44 -6.34 39.18 -5.47
C THR A 44 -4.97 39.53 -4.84
N PRO A 45 -4.28 40.58 -5.30
CA PRO A 45 -2.98 40.98 -4.74
C PRO A 45 -2.99 41.17 -3.20
N GLU A 46 -4.11 41.63 -2.66
CA GLU A 46 -4.33 41.83 -1.22
C GLU A 46 -4.30 40.51 -0.42
N HIS A 47 -4.81 39.41 -1.00
CA HIS A 47 -4.90 38.11 -0.33
C HIS A 47 -3.85 37.09 -0.80
N ALA A 48 -3.05 37.42 -1.82
CA ALA A 48 -2.08 36.52 -2.44
C ALA A 48 -1.10 35.92 -1.42
N GLY A 49 -0.65 36.71 -0.44
CA GLY A 49 0.26 36.24 0.60
C GLY A 49 -0.36 35.17 1.50
N GLU A 50 -1.60 35.37 1.93
CA GLU A 50 -2.31 34.41 2.76
C GLU A 50 -2.67 33.14 1.98
N ALA A 51 -3.17 33.30 0.75
CA ALA A 51 -3.53 32.17 -0.10
C ALA A 51 -2.32 31.28 -0.40
N LYS A 52 -1.15 31.89 -0.68
CA LYS A 52 0.12 31.16 -0.83
C LYS A 52 0.52 30.43 0.43
N ARG A 53 0.40 31.06 1.61
CA ARG A 53 0.72 30.41 2.89
C ARG A 53 -0.16 29.17 3.12
N LEU A 54 -1.47 29.30 2.94
CA LEU A 54 -2.43 28.21 3.11
C LEU A 54 -2.17 27.06 2.14
N PHE A 55 -1.82 27.36 0.89
CA PHE A 55 -1.39 26.35 -0.07
C PHE A 55 -0.11 25.63 0.39
N LEU A 56 0.93 26.37 0.78
CA LEU A 56 2.19 25.77 1.22
C LEU A 56 2.02 24.90 2.48
N ASP A 57 1.17 25.33 3.41
CA ASP A 57 0.89 24.54 4.62
C ASP A 57 0.13 23.25 4.27
N ALA A 58 -0.85 23.30 3.36
CA ALA A 58 -1.53 22.11 2.86
C ALA A 58 -0.57 21.16 2.10
N ALA A 59 0.30 21.71 1.25
CA ALA A 59 1.30 20.96 0.49
C ALA A 59 2.25 20.19 1.42
N LYS A 60 2.77 20.83 2.47
CA LYS A 60 3.63 20.17 3.47
C LYS A 60 2.94 18.99 4.16
N LEU A 61 1.65 19.13 4.47
CA LEU A 61 0.87 18.04 5.09
C LEU A 61 0.66 16.89 4.11
N SER A 62 0.34 17.17 2.84
CA SER A 62 0.22 16.12 1.83
C SER A 62 1.55 15.43 1.56
N ASP A 63 2.67 16.16 1.52
CA ASP A 63 4.01 15.59 1.29
C ASP A 63 4.39 14.64 2.44
N ALA A 64 4.26 15.09 3.69
CA ALA A 64 4.57 14.27 4.86
C ALA A 64 3.69 13.00 4.93
N GLN A 65 2.42 13.11 4.54
CA GLN A 65 1.54 11.95 4.45
C GLN A 65 1.91 11.04 3.27
N GLY A 66 2.37 11.61 2.16
CA GLY A 66 2.90 10.90 0.99
C GLY A 66 4.08 10.00 1.37
N ASP A 67 5.07 10.57 2.05
CA ASP A 67 6.25 9.84 2.55
C ASP A 67 5.85 8.67 3.46
N LYS A 68 4.84 8.88 4.34
CA LYS A 68 4.32 7.84 5.22
C LYS A 68 3.68 6.70 4.43
N VAL A 69 2.83 7.02 3.44
CA VAL A 69 2.16 6.04 2.58
C VAL A 69 3.17 5.24 1.76
N GLU A 70 4.20 5.90 1.23
CA GLU A 70 5.28 5.25 0.49
C GLU A 70 6.09 4.31 1.40
N GLY A 71 6.50 4.79 2.58
CA GLY A 71 7.23 3.98 3.56
C GLY A 71 6.46 2.73 3.99
N LEU A 72 5.14 2.85 4.19
CA LEU A 72 4.27 1.72 4.48
C LEU A 72 4.21 0.71 3.32
N ALA A 73 4.08 1.18 2.08
CA ALA A 73 4.08 0.30 0.91
C ALA A 73 5.41 -0.45 0.77
N GLN A 74 6.54 0.25 0.89
CA GLN A 74 7.85 -0.38 0.90
C GLN A 74 7.97 -1.42 2.03
N GLY A 75 7.44 -1.12 3.22
CA GLY A 75 7.39 -2.05 4.35
C GLY A 75 6.58 -3.32 4.06
N ILE A 76 5.43 -3.18 3.39
CA ILE A 76 4.58 -4.30 2.97
C ILE A 76 5.34 -5.27 2.04
N PHE A 77 6.09 -4.75 1.06
CA PHE A 77 6.84 -5.59 0.11
C PHE A 77 8.11 -6.23 0.68
N ARG A 78 8.60 -5.76 1.83
CA ARG A 78 9.71 -6.40 2.56
C ARG A 78 9.27 -7.66 3.33
N ILE A 79 7.97 -7.81 3.58
CA ILE A 79 7.42 -8.94 4.35
C ILE A 79 6.90 -10.01 3.39
N LYS A 80 7.23 -11.28 3.64
CA LYS A 80 6.64 -12.42 2.94
C LYS A 80 5.21 -12.63 3.43
N ALA A 81 4.24 -12.72 2.52
CA ALA A 81 2.85 -12.98 2.89
C ALA A 81 2.66 -14.39 3.43
N LYS A 82 2.11 -14.55 4.63
CA LYS A 82 1.92 -15.89 5.23
C LYS A 82 0.66 -16.61 4.74
N SER A 83 -0.15 -15.93 3.94
CA SER A 83 -1.45 -16.42 3.48
C SER A 83 -1.80 -15.85 2.10
N LEU A 84 -2.75 -16.49 1.43
CA LEU A 84 -3.32 -15.98 0.18
C LEU A 84 -3.89 -14.56 0.37
N ALA A 85 -4.52 -14.29 1.52
CA ALA A 85 -5.06 -12.97 1.84
C ALA A 85 -3.95 -11.91 1.94
N GLY A 86 -2.81 -12.23 2.54
CA GLY A 86 -1.65 -11.32 2.58
C GLY A 86 -1.04 -11.09 1.20
N ALA A 87 -0.96 -12.11 0.36
CA ALA A 87 -0.44 -11.95 -1.00
C ALA A 87 -1.37 -11.05 -1.84
N ILE A 88 -2.69 -11.24 -1.73
CA ILE A 88 -3.70 -10.35 -2.35
C ILE A 88 -3.61 -8.93 -1.79
N ALA A 89 -3.33 -8.78 -0.48
CA ALA A 89 -3.14 -7.47 0.14
C ALA A 89 -1.95 -6.73 -0.47
N LYS A 90 -0.83 -7.43 -0.72
CA LYS A 90 0.33 -6.87 -1.42
C LYS A 90 0.00 -6.50 -2.87
N LEU A 91 -0.72 -7.36 -3.59
CA LEU A 91 -1.19 -7.06 -4.96
C LEU A 91 -2.02 -5.78 -5.00
N THR A 92 -2.91 -5.59 -4.03
CA THR A 92 -3.75 -4.39 -3.92
C THR A 92 -2.90 -3.12 -3.80
N VAL A 93 -1.82 -3.18 -3.00
CA VAL A 93 -0.89 -2.07 -2.84
C VAL A 93 -0.13 -1.81 -4.14
N ALA A 94 0.38 -2.87 -4.80
CA ALA A 94 1.10 -2.75 -6.08
C ALA A 94 0.25 -2.04 -7.15
N LEU A 95 -1.03 -2.42 -7.27
CA LEU A 95 -1.96 -1.86 -8.26
C LEU A 95 -2.42 -0.43 -7.94
N ARG A 96 -2.25 0.06 -6.72
CA ARG A 96 -2.66 1.40 -6.30
C ARG A 96 -1.51 2.36 -6.06
N GLN A 97 -0.28 1.85 -6.04
CA GLN A 97 0.96 2.60 -6.10
C GLN A 97 1.23 3.16 -7.50
N THR A 98 0.48 2.72 -8.52
CA THR A 98 0.69 3.13 -9.92
C THR A 98 0.26 4.57 -10.18
N GLU A 99 1.15 5.51 -9.90
CA GLU A 99 1.61 6.38 -10.98
C GLU A 99 2.87 5.72 -11.57
N PRO A 100 2.97 5.53 -12.90
CA PRO A 100 4.22 5.10 -13.51
C PRO A 100 5.30 6.11 -13.11
N SER A 101 6.32 5.65 -12.38
CA SER A 101 7.43 6.51 -12.02
C SER A 101 8.09 7.00 -13.31
N PRO A 102 8.14 8.31 -13.58
CA PRO A 102 8.85 8.83 -14.75
C PRO A 102 10.37 8.62 -14.64
N ARG A 103 10.86 8.10 -13.50
CA ARG A 103 12.28 7.93 -13.18
C ARG A 103 12.77 6.49 -13.34
N THR A 104 11.87 5.48 -13.36
CA THR A 104 12.29 4.07 -13.45
C THR A 104 11.32 3.27 -14.31
N ASP A 105 11.85 2.37 -15.15
CA ASP A 105 11.08 1.41 -15.93
C ASP A 105 10.72 0.15 -15.13
N GLN A 106 11.23 0.03 -13.89
CA GLN A 106 11.08 -1.15 -13.03
C GLN A 106 9.84 -1.12 -12.15
N GLU A 107 9.22 0.05 -11.98
CA GLU A 107 7.96 0.20 -11.25
C GLU A 107 6.78 0.15 -12.23
N PRO A 108 5.71 -0.61 -11.94
CA PRO A 108 5.43 -1.38 -10.72
C PRO A 108 5.95 -2.84 -10.74
N TRP A 109 6.75 -3.22 -11.75
CA TRP A 109 7.13 -4.62 -11.99
C TRP A 109 7.87 -5.31 -10.85
N SER A 110 8.68 -4.57 -10.08
CA SER A 110 9.37 -5.09 -8.89
C SER A 110 8.37 -5.57 -7.83
N TYR A 111 7.29 -4.82 -7.60
CA TYR A 111 6.23 -5.18 -6.67
C TYR A 111 5.43 -6.39 -7.15
N LEU A 112 5.10 -6.45 -8.45
CA LEU A 112 4.36 -7.57 -9.01
C LEU A 112 5.14 -8.89 -8.91
N ARG A 113 6.44 -8.88 -9.24
CA ARG A 113 7.32 -10.05 -9.07
C ARG A 113 7.41 -10.52 -7.60
N ASN A 114 7.36 -9.59 -6.66
CA ASN A 114 7.38 -9.92 -5.25
C ASN A 114 6.07 -10.60 -4.79
N VAL A 115 4.92 -10.21 -5.36
CA VAL A 115 3.63 -10.89 -5.12
C VAL A 115 3.60 -12.27 -5.77
N GLU A 116 4.11 -12.39 -7.00
CA GLU A 116 4.24 -13.67 -7.70
C GLU A 116 5.04 -14.68 -6.86
N ALA A 117 6.21 -14.29 -6.35
CA ALA A 117 7.02 -15.14 -5.48
C ALA A 117 6.29 -15.59 -4.21
N ASP A 118 5.40 -14.76 -3.66
CA ASP A 118 4.55 -15.15 -2.53
C ASP A 118 3.49 -16.19 -2.94
N PHE A 119 2.86 -16.04 -4.10
CA PHE A 119 1.92 -17.04 -4.61
C PHE A 119 2.60 -18.38 -4.89
N GLU A 120 3.75 -18.38 -5.57
CA GLU A 120 4.53 -19.59 -5.85
C GLU A 120 4.90 -20.33 -4.57
N ARG A 121 5.40 -19.60 -3.57
CA ARG A 121 5.77 -20.19 -2.28
C ARG A 121 4.55 -20.78 -1.56
N LEU A 122 3.44 -20.04 -1.50
CA LEU A 122 2.21 -20.52 -0.85
C LEU A 122 1.64 -21.76 -1.56
N GLN A 123 1.75 -21.83 -2.89
CA GLN A 123 1.36 -23.01 -3.67
C GLN A 123 2.25 -24.22 -3.33
N ALA A 124 3.56 -24.03 -3.27
CA ALA A 124 4.50 -25.10 -2.89
C ALA A 124 4.28 -25.60 -1.45
N GLU A 125 4.04 -24.69 -0.50
CA GLU A 125 3.71 -25.03 0.89
C GLU A 125 2.41 -25.85 0.98
N ALA A 126 1.39 -25.49 0.19
CA ALA A 126 0.12 -26.23 0.15
C ALA A 126 0.30 -27.65 -0.44
N ALA A 127 1.10 -27.79 -1.50
CA ALA A 127 1.40 -29.10 -2.09
C ALA A 127 2.15 -30.02 -1.10
N ASN A 128 3.18 -29.50 -0.42
CA ASN A 128 3.96 -30.26 0.55
C ASN A 128 3.18 -30.60 1.84
N GLY A 129 2.15 -29.81 2.19
CA GLY A 129 1.27 -30.08 3.33
C GLY A 129 0.26 -31.21 3.12
N THR A 130 0.12 -31.73 1.89
CA THR A 130 -0.80 -32.84 1.57
C THR A 130 -0.16 -34.23 1.60
N GLU A 131 1.16 -34.33 1.78
CA GLU A 131 1.87 -35.60 1.97
C GLU A 131 1.98 -35.98 3.46
N THR A 132 0.87 -36.37 4.09
CA THR A 132 0.95 -37.28 5.25
C THR A 132 0.88 -38.71 4.75
N PRO A 133 1.92 -39.54 4.92
CA PRO A 133 1.83 -40.95 4.57
C PRO A 133 0.90 -41.62 5.57
N ASP A 134 -0.19 -42.19 5.04
CA ASP A 134 -1.07 -43.11 5.76
C ASP A 134 -0.24 -44.32 6.21
N LYS A 135 0.30 -44.26 7.42
CA LYS A 135 0.89 -45.42 8.09
C LYS A 135 -0.22 -46.23 8.74
N SER A 136 -1.08 -46.79 7.89
CA SER A 136 -2.05 -47.83 8.26
C SER A 136 -1.87 -49.01 7.31
N ASN A 137 -0.75 -49.74 7.48
CA ASN A 137 -0.62 -51.17 7.16
C ASN A 137 0.83 -51.62 7.42
N ALA A 138 1.10 -52.10 8.63
CA ALA A 138 2.06 -53.16 8.95
C ALA A 138 1.83 -53.64 10.38
#